data_AF-Q138Z4-F1
#
_entry.id   AF-Q138Z4-F1
#
_cell.length_a   1.000
_cell.length_b   1.000
_cell.length_c   1.000
_cell.angle_alpha   90.00
_cell.angle_beta   90.00
_cell.angle_gamma   90.00
#
_symmetry.space_group_name_H-M   'P 1'
#
loop_
_entity.id
_entity.type
_entity.pdbx_description
1 polymer ?
#
loop_
_entity_poly.entity_id
_entity_poly.type
_entity_poly.pdbx_seq_one_letter_code
_entity_poly.pdbx_strand_id
1 'polypeptide(L)'
;MSPAPSPKWGPVALVVLPTFALATLYGWAVLGSTAFKPGFIGLNHIALGTDWAVFWGAIRAMLDGNLPLIMDGDRFTAFLNDSLRDWLTVPLAYRPWFYPPSFLVLLLPFAPLGFIGSYFAFQIVTAAALVAALLVGADRPDRARFVALAALLSPAAAITLADGQCSFLVAALIVAGFRALPDRPLLAGAVLGLLSFKPQFAVLIPVALIAAGQWRALLATAGSALALAAASALIFGLDIWIWWLPKLIENMVSADPKWVSYGRIWGHSVWACAKLLGAGETLASTLQAAAVVVAVVITALSFRIRGMPDLRLAVLLAATILAAPHSGPYDALLLVVALTLWFASFTSTPGPLPWLVATAIWVVPLASPAVYVEAGRFAPLATLAMIGLIFQGLRRSDASAASPA
;
A
#
# COMPACT_ATOMS: atom_id res chain seq x y z
N MET A 1 47.82 -11.71 -0.02
CA MET A 1 46.37 -11.51 -0.05
C MET A 1 45.75 -12.39 1.02
N SER A 2 45.37 -11.82 2.15
CA SER A 2 44.57 -12.54 3.15
C SER A 2 43.17 -12.79 2.56
N PRO A 3 42.60 -13.99 2.70
CA PRO A 3 41.23 -14.24 2.28
C PRO A 3 40.31 -13.30 3.06
N ALA A 4 39.46 -12.55 2.37
CA ALA A 4 38.45 -11.73 3.01
C ALA A 4 37.63 -12.64 3.96
N PRO A 5 37.39 -12.22 5.22
CA PRO A 5 36.62 -13.02 6.15
C PRO A 5 35.26 -13.32 5.52
N SER A 6 34.88 -14.60 5.48
CA SER A 6 33.55 -15.02 5.04
C SER A 6 32.52 -14.25 5.88
N PRO A 7 31.44 -13.73 5.27
CA PRO A 7 30.42 -13.03 6.03
C PRO A 7 29.89 -14.03 7.06
N LYS A 8 30.03 -13.74 8.35
CA LYS A 8 29.51 -14.59 9.41
C LYS A 8 27.98 -14.43 9.43
N TRP A 9 27.30 -15.17 8.56
CA TRP A 9 25.84 -15.34 8.54
C TRP A 9 25.30 -16.04 9.81
N GLY A 10 26.19 -16.47 10.70
CA GLY A 10 26.02 -17.54 11.68
C GLY A 10 24.74 -17.50 12.54
N PRO A 11 24.42 -16.44 13.30
CA PRO A 11 23.30 -16.51 14.27
C PRO A 11 22.00 -15.81 13.82
N VAL A 12 22.09 -14.64 13.18
CA VAL A 12 20.91 -13.82 12.85
C VAL A 12 20.12 -14.42 11.69
N ALA A 13 20.80 -14.94 10.66
CA ALA A 13 20.14 -15.58 9.54
C ALA A 13 19.43 -16.89 9.94
N LEU A 14 19.97 -17.61 10.93
CA LEU A 14 19.38 -18.85 11.46
C LEU A 14 18.03 -18.65 12.14
N VAL A 15 17.74 -17.45 12.66
CA VAL A 15 16.45 -17.13 13.29
C VAL A 15 15.53 -16.42 12.30
N VAL A 16 16.07 -15.48 11.53
CA VAL A 16 15.26 -14.59 10.69
C VAL A 16 14.71 -15.28 9.45
N LEU A 17 15.50 -16.13 8.77
CA LEU A 17 15.04 -16.81 7.57
C LEU A 17 13.88 -17.80 7.87
N PRO A 18 13.93 -18.62 8.94
CA PRO A 18 12.78 -19.40 9.35
C PRO A 18 11.56 -18.55 9.69
N THR A 19 11.72 -17.41 10.38
CA THR A 19 10.59 -16.52 10.66
C THR A 19 9.96 -15.97 9.38
N PHE A 20 10.76 -15.56 8.40
CA PHE A 20 10.27 -15.08 7.10
C PHE A 20 9.53 -16.19 6.36
N ALA A 21 10.11 -17.39 6.31
CA ALA A 21 9.51 -18.54 5.66
C ALA A 21 8.18 -18.93 6.34
N LEU A 22 8.14 -19.02 7.67
CA LEU A 22 6.92 -19.33 8.42
C LEU A 22 5.84 -18.27 8.23
N ALA A 23 6.20 -16.99 8.28
CA ALA A 23 5.27 -15.90 8.05
C ALA A 23 4.70 -15.95 6.63
N THR A 24 5.56 -16.18 5.64
CA THR A 24 5.17 -16.35 4.23
C THR A 24 4.23 -17.55 4.08
N LEU A 25 4.61 -18.71 4.58
CA LEU A 25 3.78 -19.92 4.54
C LEU A 25 2.43 -19.69 5.22
N TYR A 26 2.40 -18.99 6.36
CA TYR A 26 1.16 -18.63 7.04
C TYR A 26 0.28 -17.75 6.14
N GLY A 27 0.80 -16.65 5.59
CA GLY A 27 0.01 -15.74 4.74
C GLY A 27 -0.56 -16.46 3.51
N TRP A 28 0.23 -17.30 2.86
CA TRP A 28 -0.24 -18.12 1.73
C TRP A 28 -1.20 -19.23 2.15
N ALA A 29 -1.05 -19.80 3.35
CA ALA A 29 -2.00 -20.75 3.90
C ALA A 29 -3.34 -20.08 4.25
N VAL A 30 -3.33 -18.82 4.72
CA VAL A 30 -4.54 -18.00 4.87
C VAL A 30 -5.23 -17.83 3.51
N LEU A 31 -4.50 -17.39 2.47
CA LEU A 31 -5.08 -17.25 1.13
C LEU A 31 -5.64 -18.58 0.60
N GLY A 32 -4.84 -19.64 0.65
CA GLY A 32 -5.21 -20.96 0.15
C GLY A 32 -6.40 -21.55 0.90
N SER A 33 -6.41 -21.46 2.23
CA SER A 33 -7.55 -21.92 3.04
C SER A 33 -8.79 -21.06 2.80
N THR A 34 -8.66 -19.74 2.59
CA THR A 34 -9.80 -18.86 2.28
C THR A 34 -10.49 -19.24 0.96
N ALA A 35 -9.78 -19.82 0.01
CA ALA A 35 -10.38 -20.29 -1.24
C ALA A 35 -11.33 -21.49 -1.06
N PHE A 36 -11.11 -22.34 -0.05
CA PHE A 36 -11.83 -23.63 0.11
C PHE A 36 -12.59 -23.76 1.43
N LYS A 37 -12.09 -23.15 2.50
CA LYS A 37 -12.62 -23.17 3.86
C LYS A 37 -12.29 -21.84 4.58
N PRO A 38 -12.98 -20.74 4.24
CA PRO A 38 -12.79 -19.44 4.87
C PRO A 38 -12.75 -19.51 6.40
N GLY A 39 -11.79 -18.80 6.99
CA GLY A 39 -11.61 -18.71 8.45
C GLY A 39 -10.96 -19.94 9.08
N PHE A 40 -10.57 -20.97 8.30
CA PHE A 40 -9.83 -22.11 8.84
C PHE A 40 -8.41 -21.74 9.31
N ILE A 41 -7.76 -20.83 8.57
CA ILE A 41 -6.48 -20.22 8.96
C ILE A 41 -6.65 -18.71 8.82
N GLY A 42 -6.17 -17.96 9.82
CA GLY A 42 -6.31 -16.51 9.86
C GLY A 42 -7.63 -16.05 10.46
N LEU A 43 -7.62 -14.86 11.04
CA LEU A 43 -8.78 -14.28 11.67
C LEU A 43 -9.68 -13.62 10.62
N ASN A 44 -10.99 -13.86 10.72
CA ASN A 44 -12.03 -13.08 10.04
C ASN A 44 -11.99 -13.06 8.49
N HIS A 45 -11.33 -14.03 7.84
CA HIS A 45 -11.46 -14.22 6.40
C HIS A 45 -12.70 -15.05 6.08
N ILE A 46 -13.75 -14.40 5.57
CA ILE A 46 -15.06 -15.03 5.35
C ILE A 46 -15.32 -15.42 3.89
N ALA A 47 -14.53 -14.90 2.95
CA ALA A 47 -14.44 -15.31 1.55
C ALA A 47 -13.19 -14.68 0.90
N LEU A 48 -12.83 -15.10 -0.31
CA LEU A 48 -11.89 -14.35 -1.13
C LEU A 48 -12.55 -13.09 -1.69
N GLY A 49 -11.79 -11.99 -1.77
CA GLY A 49 -12.23 -10.76 -2.41
C GLY A 49 -13.26 -9.98 -1.59
N THR A 50 -13.22 -10.02 -0.24
CA THR A 50 -14.19 -9.27 0.58
C THR A 50 -14.12 -7.77 0.35
N ASP A 51 -12.93 -7.20 0.12
CA ASP A 51 -12.77 -5.79 -0.25
C ASP A 51 -13.04 -5.59 -1.74
N TRP A 52 -12.70 -6.57 -2.58
CA TRP A 52 -13.08 -6.54 -4.01
C TRP A 52 -14.59 -6.45 -4.21
N ALA A 53 -15.41 -7.04 -3.33
CA ALA A 53 -16.86 -6.93 -3.37
C ALA A 53 -17.33 -5.46 -3.37
N VAL A 54 -16.65 -4.59 -2.63
CA VAL A 54 -16.93 -3.14 -2.62
C VAL A 54 -16.60 -2.53 -3.99
N PHE A 55 -15.49 -2.92 -4.62
CA PHE A 55 -15.08 -2.39 -5.92
C PHE A 55 -16.01 -2.84 -7.04
N TRP A 56 -16.29 -4.14 -7.08
CA TRP A 56 -17.22 -4.75 -8.02
C TRP A 56 -18.63 -4.20 -7.85
N GLY A 57 -19.13 -4.13 -6.62
CA GLY A 57 -20.49 -3.66 -6.35
C GLY A 57 -20.67 -2.19 -6.70
N ALA A 58 -19.65 -1.34 -6.44
CA ALA A 58 -19.72 0.08 -6.77
C ALA A 58 -19.71 0.31 -8.28
N ILE A 59 -18.81 -0.33 -9.03
CA ILE A 59 -18.81 -0.17 -10.50
C ILE A 59 -20.09 -0.73 -11.11
N ARG A 60 -20.62 -1.84 -10.58
CA ARG A 60 -21.89 -2.39 -11.05
C ARG A 60 -23.06 -1.44 -10.80
N ALA A 61 -23.19 -0.93 -9.57
CA ALA A 61 -24.23 0.02 -9.20
C ALA A 61 -24.19 1.27 -10.08
N MET A 62 -22.99 1.78 -10.37
CA MET A 62 -22.83 2.96 -11.22
C MET A 62 -23.14 2.70 -12.69
N LEU A 63 -22.81 1.52 -13.23
CA LEU A 63 -23.21 1.13 -14.59
C LEU A 63 -24.74 0.91 -14.70
N ASP A 64 -25.39 0.48 -13.62
CA ASP A 64 -26.85 0.35 -13.54
C ASP A 64 -27.54 1.70 -13.25
N GLY A 65 -26.81 2.83 -13.19
CA GLY A 65 -27.35 4.16 -12.93
C GLY A 65 -27.83 4.40 -11.48
N ASN A 66 -27.41 3.56 -10.54
CA ASN A 66 -27.90 3.54 -9.16
C ASN A 66 -26.91 4.21 -8.18
N LEU A 67 -26.62 5.49 -8.42
CA LEU A 67 -25.84 6.32 -7.50
C LEU A 67 -26.39 6.32 -6.04
N PRO A 68 -27.72 6.39 -5.80
CA PRO A 68 -28.25 6.36 -4.43
C PRO A 68 -27.86 5.13 -3.62
N LEU A 69 -27.58 4.00 -4.29
CA LEU A 69 -27.14 2.78 -3.61
C LEU A 69 -25.75 2.95 -2.99
N ILE A 70 -24.78 3.52 -3.72
CA ILE A 70 -23.40 3.69 -3.20
C ILE A 70 -23.31 4.82 -2.17
N MET A 71 -24.27 5.76 -2.17
CA MET A 71 -24.32 6.87 -1.22
C MET A 71 -24.74 6.46 0.19
N ASP A 72 -25.36 5.29 0.34
CA ASP A 72 -25.86 4.73 1.59
C ASP A 72 -25.09 3.45 1.94
N GLY A 73 -24.21 3.53 2.94
CA GLY A 73 -23.35 2.42 3.32
C GLY A 73 -24.08 1.16 3.77
N ASP A 74 -25.25 1.30 4.41
CA ASP A 74 -26.03 0.15 4.88
C ASP A 74 -26.75 -0.52 3.72
N ARG A 75 -27.39 0.25 2.84
CA ARG A 75 -28.05 -0.28 1.64
C ARG A 75 -27.04 -0.90 0.68
N PHE A 76 -25.88 -0.27 0.51
CA PHE A 76 -24.80 -0.82 -0.29
C PHE A 76 -24.29 -2.15 0.28
N THR A 77 -24.03 -2.21 1.59
CA THR A 77 -23.62 -3.46 2.25
C THR A 77 -24.67 -4.56 2.12
N ALA A 78 -25.96 -4.23 2.27
CA ALA A 78 -27.05 -5.18 2.08
C ALA A 78 -27.10 -5.72 0.65
N PHE A 79 -26.90 -4.85 -0.35
CA PHE A 79 -26.80 -5.26 -1.75
C PHE A 79 -25.63 -6.22 -2.00
N LEU A 80 -24.46 -5.98 -1.41
CA LEU A 80 -23.32 -6.89 -1.51
C LEU A 80 -23.63 -8.26 -0.92
N ASN A 81 -24.27 -8.28 0.26
CA ASN A 81 -24.65 -9.51 0.95
C ASN A 81 -25.68 -10.34 0.16
N ASP A 82 -26.66 -9.69 -0.46
CA ASP A 82 -27.64 -10.37 -1.31
C ASP A 82 -27.00 -10.91 -2.59
N SER A 83 -26.22 -10.06 -3.28
CA SER A 83 -25.58 -10.38 -4.56
C SER A 83 -24.53 -11.49 -4.46
N LEU A 84 -23.88 -11.60 -3.29
CA LEU A 84 -22.77 -12.54 -3.06
C LEU A 84 -23.11 -13.59 -1.99
N ARG A 85 -24.40 -13.84 -1.74
CA ARG A 85 -24.87 -14.75 -0.69
C ARG A 85 -24.28 -16.16 -0.77
N ASP A 86 -24.07 -16.65 -1.99
CA ASP A 86 -23.55 -18.00 -2.24
C ASP A 86 -22.02 -18.05 -2.20
N TRP A 87 -21.37 -16.88 -2.22
CA TRP A 87 -19.92 -16.73 -2.15
C TRP A 87 -19.43 -16.47 -0.71
N LEU A 88 -20.23 -15.76 0.07
CA LEU A 88 -19.91 -15.36 1.44
C LEU A 88 -20.30 -16.46 2.43
N THR A 89 -19.39 -16.85 3.33
CA THR A 89 -19.72 -17.82 4.39
C THR A 89 -20.59 -17.21 5.50
N VAL A 90 -20.47 -15.90 5.72
CA VAL A 90 -21.34 -15.09 6.58
C VAL A 90 -21.53 -13.71 5.95
N PRO A 91 -22.63 -13.00 6.26
CA PRO A 91 -22.82 -11.64 5.76
C PRO A 91 -21.65 -10.71 6.12
N LEU A 92 -21.22 -9.90 5.16
CA LEU A 92 -20.34 -8.76 5.38
C LEU A 92 -20.96 -7.85 6.45
N ALA A 93 -20.11 -7.39 7.38
CA ALA A 93 -20.41 -6.23 8.21
C ALA A 93 -20.40 -4.95 7.36
N TYR A 94 -20.42 -3.77 7.98
CA TYR A 94 -20.47 -2.48 7.27
C TYR A 94 -19.31 -2.30 6.27
N ARG A 95 -19.62 -2.29 4.96
CA ARG A 95 -18.67 -2.19 3.83
C ARG A 95 -19.10 -1.08 2.84
N PRO A 96 -19.02 0.20 3.23
CA PRO A 96 -19.38 1.33 2.38
C PRO A 96 -18.34 1.62 1.29
N TRP A 97 -18.72 2.43 0.30
CA TRP A 97 -17.82 2.97 -0.70
C TRP A 97 -17.16 4.28 -0.23
N PHE A 98 -15.82 4.31 -0.20
CA PHE A 98 -15.06 5.50 0.20
C PHE A 98 -14.09 6.03 -0.86
N TYR A 99 -13.98 5.34 -1.99
CA TYR A 99 -12.99 5.69 -3.01
C TYR A 99 -13.48 6.86 -3.86
N PRO A 100 -12.57 7.71 -4.38
CA PRO A 100 -12.95 8.76 -5.30
C PRO A 100 -13.61 8.17 -6.55
N PRO A 101 -14.52 8.93 -7.20
CA PRO A 101 -15.15 8.49 -8.45
C PRO A 101 -14.14 8.14 -9.55
N SER A 102 -12.95 8.73 -9.52
CA SER A 102 -11.84 8.41 -10.42
C SER A 102 -11.43 6.94 -10.39
N PHE A 103 -11.63 6.23 -9.26
CA PHE A 103 -11.32 4.80 -9.18
C PHE A 103 -12.23 3.96 -10.06
N LEU A 104 -13.51 4.34 -10.20
CA LEU A 104 -14.48 3.63 -11.03
C LEU A 104 -14.01 3.52 -12.49
N VAL A 105 -13.32 4.55 -12.99
CA VAL A 105 -12.74 4.55 -14.36
C VAL A 105 -11.70 3.44 -14.51
N LEU A 106 -10.88 3.19 -13.48
CA LEU A 106 -9.89 2.12 -13.50
C LEU A 106 -10.52 0.72 -13.34
N LEU A 107 -11.75 0.64 -12.83
CA LEU A 107 -12.51 -0.59 -12.69
C LEU A 107 -13.30 -0.96 -13.95
N LEU A 108 -13.59 0.01 -14.83
CA LEU A 108 -14.37 -0.20 -16.07
C LEU A 108 -13.86 -1.37 -16.94
N PRO A 109 -12.55 -1.54 -17.20
CA PRO A 109 -12.06 -2.65 -18.03
C PRO A 109 -12.40 -4.03 -17.47
N PHE A 110 -12.64 -4.13 -16.16
CA PHE A 110 -12.91 -5.39 -15.47
C PHE A 110 -14.40 -5.64 -15.24
N ALA A 111 -15.24 -4.60 -15.33
CA ALA A 111 -16.68 -4.68 -15.04
C ALA A 111 -17.44 -5.79 -15.81
N PRO A 112 -17.15 -6.08 -17.10
CA PRO A 112 -17.84 -7.14 -17.84
C PRO A 112 -17.58 -8.57 -17.35
N LEU A 113 -16.56 -8.79 -16.52
CA LEU A 113 -16.05 -10.12 -16.16
C LEU A 113 -16.81 -10.78 -14.99
N GLY A 114 -17.86 -10.15 -14.47
CA GLY A 114 -18.54 -10.58 -13.25
C GLY A 114 -17.63 -10.51 -12.02
N PHE A 115 -18.13 -10.92 -10.84
CA PHE A 115 -17.37 -10.79 -9.59
C PHE A 115 -16.04 -11.57 -9.62
N ILE A 116 -16.09 -12.88 -9.91
CA ILE A 116 -14.91 -13.76 -9.89
C ILE A 116 -13.89 -13.38 -10.97
N GLY A 117 -14.36 -13.17 -12.20
CA GLY A 117 -13.47 -12.85 -13.33
C GLY A 117 -12.79 -11.49 -13.16
N SER A 118 -13.53 -10.49 -12.69
CA SER A 118 -12.98 -9.15 -12.46
C SER A 118 -11.94 -9.14 -11.33
N TYR A 119 -12.20 -9.88 -10.25
CA TYR A 119 -11.28 -10.06 -9.12
C TYR A 119 -9.93 -10.62 -9.58
N PHE A 120 -9.93 -11.80 -10.22
CA PHE A 120 -8.68 -12.43 -10.64
C PHE A 120 -7.96 -11.61 -11.72
N ALA A 121 -8.69 -11.06 -12.69
CA ALA A 121 -8.09 -10.24 -13.74
C ALA A 121 -7.40 -9.00 -13.14
N PHE A 122 -8.04 -8.29 -12.21
CA PHE A 122 -7.44 -7.12 -11.57
C PHE A 122 -6.20 -7.49 -10.76
N GLN A 123 -6.27 -8.54 -9.92
CA GLN A 123 -5.13 -8.97 -9.13
C GLN A 123 -3.94 -9.40 -10.00
N ILE A 124 -4.18 -10.17 -11.08
CA ILE A 124 -3.13 -10.63 -12.00
C ILE A 124 -2.49 -9.45 -12.73
N VAL A 125 -3.30 -8.58 -13.33
CA VAL A 125 -2.80 -7.44 -14.11
C VAL A 125 -1.98 -6.49 -13.24
N THR A 126 -2.45 -6.20 -12.03
CA THR A 126 -1.77 -5.27 -11.13
C THR A 126 -0.52 -5.87 -10.50
N ALA A 127 -0.52 -7.17 -10.17
CA ALA A 127 0.69 -7.88 -9.73
C ALA A 127 1.74 -7.95 -10.85
N ALA A 128 1.33 -8.24 -12.09
CA ALA A 128 2.22 -8.21 -13.25
C ALA A 128 2.80 -6.81 -13.50
N ALA A 129 2.00 -5.76 -13.36
CA ALA A 129 2.46 -4.38 -13.43
C ALA A 129 3.51 -4.06 -12.36
N LEU A 130 3.32 -4.52 -11.11
CA LEU A 130 4.32 -4.35 -10.05
C LEU A 130 5.62 -5.09 -10.40
N VAL A 131 5.54 -6.34 -10.86
CA VAL A 131 6.74 -7.09 -11.28
C VAL A 131 7.48 -6.35 -12.39
N ALA A 132 6.78 -5.90 -13.42
CA ALA A 132 7.39 -5.13 -14.50
C ALA A 132 8.07 -3.85 -13.98
N ALA A 133 7.39 -3.11 -13.10
CA ALA A 133 7.94 -1.91 -12.46
C ALA A 133 9.20 -2.21 -11.63
N LEU A 134 9.24 -3.35 -10.94
CA LEU A 134 10.38 -3.77 -10.11
C LEU A 134 11.56 -4.31 -10.92
N LEU A 135 11.34 -4.82 -12.13
CA LEU A 135 12.40 -5.30 -13.01
C LEU A 135 13.01 -4.19 -13.86
N VAL A 136 12.20 -3.25 -14.35
CA VAL A 136 12.64 -2.15 -15.22
C VAL A 136 13.24 -1.02 -14.39
N GLY A 137 14.43 -0.53 -14.78
CA GLY A 137 15.05 0.66 -14.16
C GLY A 137 15.56 0.46 -12.73
N ALA A 138 15.84 -0.78 -12.32
CA ALA A 138 16.41 -1.08 -11.00
C ALA A 138 17.89 -0.69 -10.92
N ASP A 139 18.31 -0.12 -9.78
CA ASP A 139 19.73 0.24 -9.54
C ASP A 139 20.63 -1.01 -9.49
N ARG A 140 20.06 -2.15 -9.08
CA ARG A 140 20.72 -3.47 -8.98
C ARG A 140 19.93 -4.51 -9.79
N PRO A 141 20.09 -4.58 -11.13
CA PRO A 141 19.32 -5.49 -11.99
C PRO A 141 19.48 -6.97 -11.63
N ASP A 142 20.66 -7.36 -11.14
CA ASP A 142 20.97 -8.70 -10.64
C ASP A 142 20.09 -9.11 -9.44
N ARG A 143 19.64 -8.13 -8.64
CA ARG A 143 18.79 -8.33 -7.46
C ARG A 143 17.32 -8.01 -7.71
N ALA A 144 16.97 -7.41 -8.85
CA ALA A 144 15.60 -7.01 -9.16
C ALA A 144 14.62 -8.19 -9.13
N ARG A 145 15.05 -9.37 -9.60
CA ARG A 145 14.24 -10.60 -9.53
C ARG A 145 13.96 -11.04 -8.09
N PHE A 146 14.95 -10.91 -7.21
CA PHE A 146 14.76 -11.19 -5.79
C PHE A 146 13.75 -10.22 -5.16
N VAL A 147 13.85 -8.92 -5.47
CA VAL A 147 12.88 -7.91 -5.00
C VAL A 147 11.46 -8.25 -5.48
N ALA A 148 11.29 -8.57 -6.76
CA ALA A 148 9.99 -8.95 -7.33
C ALA A 148 9.42 -10.22 -6.70
N LEU A 149 10.24 -11.28 -6.53
CA LEU A 149 9.83 -12.52 -5.89
C LEU A 149 9.46 -12.31 -4.42
N ALA A 150 10.25 -11.52 -3.68
CA ALA A 150 9.96 -11.20 -2.29
C ALA A 150 8.66 -10.40 -2.16
N ALA A 151 8.40 -9.45 -3.04
CA ALA A 151 7.12 -8.72 -3.08
C ALA A 151 5.94 -9.68 -3.30
N LEU A 152 6.02 -10.53 -4.33
CA LEU A 152 4.95 -11.49 -4.66
C LEU A 152 4.73 -12.54 -3.58
N LEU A 153 5.79 -13.09 -3.01
CA LEU A 153 5.70 -14.18 -2.04
C LEU A 153 5.47 -13.70 -0.61
N SER A 154 5.50 -12.40 -0.35
CA SER A 154 5.32 -11.89 1.01
C SER A 154 3.95 -12.21 1.60
N PRO A 155 3.82 -12.26 2.93
CA PRO A 155 2.51 -12.38 3.58
C PRO A 155 1.56 -11.26 3.16
N ALA A 156 2.07 -10.04 2.94
CA ALA A 156 1.27 -8.90 2.54
C ALA A 156 0.66 -9.06 1.14
N ALA A 157 1.38 -9.69 0.20
CA ALA A 157 0.84 -10.04 -1.10
C ALA A 157 -0.28 -11.09 -1.00
N ALA A 158 -0.11 -12.10 -0.14
CA ALA A 158 -1.15 -13.09 0.10
C ALA A 158 -2.43 -12.47 0.70
N ILE A 159 -2.30 -11.56 1.66
CA ILE A 159 -3.45 -10.81 2.22
C ILE A 159 -4.06 -9.86 1.18
N THR A 160 -3.24 -9.18 0.37
CA THR A 160 -3.72 -8.34 -0.74
C THR A 160 -4.58 -9.15 -1.72
N LEU A 161 -4.16 -10.38 -2.04
CA LEU A 161 -4.95 -11.32 -2.82
C LEU A 161 -6.22 -11.72 -2.07
N ALA A 162 -6.11 -12.18 -0.83
CA ALA A 162 -7.24 -12.68 -0.06
C ALA A 162 -8.37 -11.65 0.07
N ASP A 163 -8.03 -10.38 0.30
CA ASP A 163 -9.00 -9.30 0.40
C ASP A 163 -9.42 -8.75 -0.97
N GLY A 164 -8.59 -8.92 -2.01
CA GLY A 164 -8.79 -8.37 -3.34
C GLY A 164 -8.54 -6.86 -3.40
N GLN A 165 -7.43 -6.45 -2.79
CA GLN A 165 -7.05 -5.05 -2.63
C GLN A 165 -6.10 -4.54 -3.72
N CYS A 166 -6.06 -3.22 -3.88
CA CYS A 166 -5.29 -2.57 -4.94
C CYS A 166 -3.83 -2.26 -4.59
N SER A 167 -3.25 -2.89 -3.56
CA SER A 167 -1.88 -2.61 -3.11
C SER A 167 -0.84 -2.86 -4.21
N PHE A 168 -1.05 -3.88 -5.05
CA PHE A 168 -0.18 -4.14 -6.21
C PHE A 168 -0.18 -2.96 -7.18
N LEU A 169 -1.36 -2.42 -7.51
CA LEU A 169 -1.50 -1.27 -8.41
C LEU A 169 -0.82 -0.03 -7.81
N VAL A 170 -1.07 0.26 -6.54
CA VAL A 170 -0.45 1.39 -5.83
C VAL A 170 1.07 1.30 -5.89
N ALA A 171 1.64 0.16 -5.50
CA ALA A 171 3.08 -0.03 -5.53
C ALA A 171 3.64 0.05 -6.96
N ALA A 172 2.95 -0.53 -7.94
CA ALA A 172 3.35 -0.49 -9.35
C ALA A 172 3.42 0.95 -9.88
N LEU A 173 2.40 1.77 -9.62
CA LEU A 173 2.35 3.16 -10.08
C LEU A 173 3.45 4.01 -9.45
N ILE A 174 3.71 3.86 -8.15
CA ILE A 174 4.78 4.59 -7.46
C ILE A 174 6.15 4.17 -8.02
N VAL A 175 6.44 2.86 -8.08
CA VAL A 175 7.73 2.33 -8.55
C VAL A 175 7.97 2.70 -10.01
N ALA A 176 7.02 2.42 -10.91
CA ALA A 176 7.16 2.70 -12.34
C ALA A 176 7.28 4.21 -12.60
N GLY A 177 6.49 5.02 -11.92
CA GLY A 177 6.52 6.47 -12.03
C GLY A 177 7.88 7.06 -11.69
N PHE A 178 8.46 6.73 -10.53
CA PHE A 178 9.76 7.26 -10.15
C PHE A 178 10.93 6.68 -10.94
N ARG A 179 10.85 5.43 -11.39
CA ARG A 179 11.90 4.84 -12.24
C ARG A 179 11.90 5.36 -13.66
N ALA A 180 10.75 5.78 -14.19
CA ALA A 180 10.66 6.43 -15.50
C ALA A 180 11.07 7.92 -15.48
N LEU A 181 11.26 8.50 -14.30
CA LEU A 181 11.48 9.93 -14.11
C LEU A 181 12.73 10.50 -14.82
N PRO A 182 13.90 9.81 -14.83
CA PRO A 182 15.11 10.32 -15.49
C PRO A 182 14.94 10.47 -17.01
N ASP A 183 14.28 9.50 -17.65
CA ASP A 183 14.24 9.41 -19.11
C ASP A 183 12.93 9.94 -19.72
N ARG A 184 11.83 9.81 -18.98
CA ARG A 184 10.47 10.09 -19.49
C ARG A 184 9.62 10.82 -18.45
N PRO A 185 9.99 12.07 -18.07
CA PRO A 185 9.33 12.79 -16.98
C PRO A 185 7.83 13.00 -17.18
N LEU A 186 7.35 13.18 -18.42
CA LEU A 186 5.91 13.32 -18.69
C LEU A 186 5.15 12.00 -18.49
N LEU A 187 5.70 10.88 -18.97
CA LEU A 187 5.10 9.56 -18.75
C LEU A 187 5.14 9.18 -17.28
N ALA A 188 6.27 9.43 -16.61
CA ALA A 188 6.42 9.26 -15.17
C ALA A 188 5.33 10.01 -14.40
N GLY A 189 5.15 11.30 -14.70
CA GLY A 189 4.08 12.09 -14.10
C GLY A 189 2.69 11.55 -14.41
N ALA A 190 2.41 11.19 -15.66
CA ALA A 190 1.11 10.62 -16.03
C ALA A 190 0.78 9.34 -15.23
N VAL A 191 1.74 8.42 -15.13
CA VAL A 191 1.60 7.19 -14.31
C VAL A 191 1.37 7.52 -12.84
N LEU A 192 2.13 8.46 -12.27
CA LEU A 192 1.96 8.89 -10.88
C LEU A 192 0.60 9.56 -10.64
N GLY A 193 0.07 10.29 -11.63
CA GLY A 193 -1.22 10.98 -11.54
C GLY A 193 -2.41 10.03 -11.47
N LEU A 194 -2.28 8.81 -11.99
CA LEU A 194 -3.30 7.76 -11.82
C LEU A 194 -3.54 7.44 -10.35
N LEU A 195 -2.54 7.58 -9.48
CA LEU A 195 -2.66 7.31 -8.04
C LEU A 195 -3.68 8.22 -7.32
N SER A 196 -4.24 9.23 -7.98
CA SER A 196 -5.31 10.08 -7.44
C SER A 196 -6.55 9.30 -6.98
N PHE A 197 -6.75 8.06 -7.48
CA PHE A 197 -7.79 7.15 -6.97
C PHE A 197 -7.56 6.70 -5.52
N LYS A 198 -6.36 6.87 -4.97
CA LYS A 198 -5.97 6.66 -3.57
C LYS A 198 -5.30 7.94 -3.03
N PRO A 199 -6.08 8.99 -2.73
CA PRO A 199 -5.53 10.32 -2.42
C PRO A 199 -4.56 10.30 -1.24
N GLN A 200 -4.82 9.47 -0.22
CA GLN A 200 -3.92 9.31 0.93
C GLN A 200 -2.55 8.74 0.56
N PHE A 201 -2.44 7.97 -0.52
CA PHE A 201 -1.16 7.44 -1.00
C PHE A 201 -0.49 8.35 -2.04
N ALA A 202 -1.26 9.27 -2.64
CA ALA A 202 -0.75 10.25 -3.58
C ALA A 202 -0.11 11.49 -2.93
N VAL A 203 -0.36 11.75 -1.64
CA VAL A 203 0.02 13.02 -0.97
C VAL A 203 1.52 13.30 -0.99
N LEU A 204 2.38 12.28 -0.93
CA LEU A 204 3.83 12.45 -0.91
C LEU A 204 4.45 12.54 -2.31
N ILE A 205 3.70 12.20 -3.36
CA ILE A 205 4.16 12.30 -4.76
C ILE A 205 4.57 13.73 -5.13
N PRO A 206 3.71 14.77 -4.97
CA PRO A 206 4.11 16.14 -5.31
C PRO A 206 5.28 16.62 -4.45
N VAL A 207 5.36 16.22 -3.18
CA VAL A 207 6.48 16.57 -2.29
C VAL A 207 7.79 16.05 -2.85
N ALA A 208 7.84 14.77 -3.24
CA ALA A 208 9.02 14.15 -3.84
C ALA A 208 9.41 14.82 -5.17
N LEU A 209 8.44 15.09 -6.06
CA LEU A 209 8.69 15.73 -7.36
C LEU A 209 9.20 17.17 -7.21
N ILE A 210 8.61 17.96 -6.31
CA ILE A 210 9.06 19.32 -6.00
C ILE A 210 10.48 19.29 -5.42
N ALA A 211 10.73 18.41 -4.45
CA ALA A 211 12.05 18.27 -3.84
C ALA A 211 13.14 17.84 -4.83
N ALA A 212 12.78 17.05 -5.84
CA ALA A 212 13.66 16.64 -6.94
C ALA A 212 13.75 17.66 -8.09
N GLY A 213 13.00 18.77 -8.06
CA GLY A 213 12.96 19.77 -9.14
C GLY A 213 12.27 19.28 -10.43
N GLN A 214 11.41 18.27 -10.34
CA GLN A 214 10.81 17.56 -11.48
C GLN A 214 9.48 18.18 -11.91
N TRP A 215 9.51 19.44 -12.31
CA TRP A 215 8.32 20.24 -12.65
C TRP A 215 7.49 19.67 -13.80
N ARG A 216 8.15 19.14 -14.84
CA ARG A 216 7.47 18.51 -15.98
C ARG A 216 6.64 17.30 -15.54
N ALA A 217 7.22 16.46 -14.68
CA ALA A 217 6.52 15.33 -14.10
C ALA A 217 5.39 15.79 -13.16
N LEU A 218 5.61 16.82 -12.34
CA LEU A 218 4.59 17.37 -11.46
C LEU A 218 3.35 17.85 -12.24
N LEU A 219 3.56 18.60 -13.33
CA LEU A 219 2.47 19.06 -14.20
C LEU A 219 1.76 17.89 -14.89
N ALA A 220 2.49 16.87 -15.34
CA ALA A 220 1.89 15.67 -15.92
C ALA A 220 1.11 14.83 -14.88
N THR A 221 1.57 14.76 -13.62
CA THR A 221 0.84 14.17 -12.50
C THR A 221 -0.48 14.88 -12.27
N ALA A 222 -0.46 16.21 -12.18
CA ALA A 222 -1.68 17.00 -12.04
C ALA A 222 -2.62 16.83 -13.24
N GLY A 223 -2.08 16.90 -14.46
CA GLY A 223 -2.83 16.71 -15.70
C GLY A 223 -3.51 15.35 -15.80
N SER A 224 -2.80 14.27 -15.45
CA SER A 224 -3.38 12.92 -15.46
C SER A 224 -4.41 12.71 -14.35
N ALA A 225 -4.18 13.28 -13.16
CA ALA A 225 -5.17 13.24 -12.08
C ALA A 225 -6.47 13.97 -12.48
N LEU A 226 -6.34 15.16 -13.08
CA LEU A 226 -7.47 15.92 -13.60
C LEU A 226 -8.17 15.20 -14.75
N ALA A 227 -7.41 14.58 -15.67
CA ALA A 227 -7.99 13.79 -16.76
C ALA A 227 -8.80 12.60 -16.23
N LEU A 228 -8.29 11.89 -15.21
CA LEU A 228 -9.01 10.76 -14.60
C LEU A 228 -10.27 11.24 -13.85
N ALA A 229 -10.19 12.37 -13.15
CA ALA A 229 -11.34 12.99 -12.49
C ALA A 229 -12.40 13.44 -13.51
N ALA A 230 -12.00 14.14 -14.57
CA ALA A 230 -12.88 14.56 -15.65
C ALA A 230 -13.53 13.36 -16.36
N ALA A 231 -12.76 12.30 -16.66
CA ALA A 231 -13.29 11.07 -17.23
C ALA A 231 -14.37 10.45 -16.33
N SER A 232 -14.14 10.37 -15.02
CA SER A 232 -15.17 9.86 -14.10
C SER A 232 -16.42 10.73 -14.05
N ALA A 233 -16.29 12.06 -14.09
CA ALA A 233 -17.42 12.97 -14.12
C ALA A 233 -18.22 12.86 -15.42
N LEU A 234 -17.54 12.67 -16.56
CA LEU A 234 -18.18 12.49 -17.86
C LEU A 234 -18.92 11.15 -17.98
N ILE A 235 -18.35 10.08 -17.42
CA ILE A 235 -18.92 8.72 -17.51
C ILE A 235 -20.03 8.51 -16.48
N PHE A 236 -19.83 8.97 -15.25
CA PHE A 236 -20.70 8.66 -14.10
C PHE A 236 -21.50 9.86 -13.58
N GLY A 237 -21.35 11.03 -14.19
CA GLY A 237 -22.00 12.27 -13.77
C GLY A 237 -21.22 13.03 -12.68
N LEU A 238 -21.60 14.31 -12.49
CA LEU A 238 -21.01 15.17 -11.45
C LEU A 238 -21.57 14.90 -10.06
N ASP A 239 -22.78 14.32 -9.95
CA ASP A 239 -23.46 14.13 -8.66
C ASP A 239 -22.66 13.26 -7.69
N ILE A 240 -21.96 12.23 -8.19
CA ILE A 240 -21.08 11.40 -7.36
C ILE A 240 -19.90 12.20 -6.79
N TRP A 241 -19.36 13.17 -7.52
CA TRP A 241 -18.31 14.06 -7.02
C TRP A 241 -18.84 15.04 -5.98
N ILE A 242 -20.01 15.62 -6.23
CA ILE A 242 -20.69 16.54 -5.31
C ILE A 242 -20.97 15.84 -3.97
N TRP A 243 -21.33 14.56 -4.00
CA TRP A 243 -21.50 13.74 -2.79
C TRP A 243 -20.18 13.33 -2.14
N TRP A 244 -19.20 12.88 -2.92
CA TRP A 244 -17.98 12.27 -2.39
C TRP A 244 -17.04 13.29 -1.72
N LEU A 245 -16.93 14.50 -2.27
CA LEU A 245 -16.02 15.54 -1.74
C LEU A 245 -16.29 15.90 -0.27
N PRO A 246 -17.54 16.20 0.15
CA PRO A 246 -17.86 16.35 1.57
C PRO A 246 -17.54 15.11 2.40
N LYS A 247 -17.84 13.91 1.89
CA LYS A 247 -17.57 12.64 2.59
C LYS A 247 -16.10 12.39 2.84
N LEU A 248 -15.21 12.81 1.94
CA LEU A 248 -13.77 12.77 2.16
C LEU A 248 -13.38 13.57 3.42
N ILE A 249 -13.91 14.78 3.57
CA ILE A 249 -13.61 15.67 4.72
C ILE A 249 -14.22 15.10 6.01
N GLU A 250 -15.50 14.70 5.95
CA GLU A 250 -16.20 14.08 7.08
C GLU A 250 -15.44 12.85 7.61
N ASN A 251 -14.94 11.99 6.73
CA ASN A 251 -14.17 10.81 7.13
C ASN A 251 -12.84 11.13 7.81
N MET A 252 -12.26 12.31 7.55
CA MET A 252 -11.04 12.74 8.23
C MET A 252 -11.32 13.33 9.62
N VAL A 253 -12.39 14.12 9.76
CA VAL A 253 -12.65 14.92 10.97
C VAL A 253 -13.66 14.26 11.92
N SER A 254 -14.67 13.59 11.37
CA SER A 254 -15.82 13.05 12.11
C SER A 254 -16.33 11.77 11.44
N ALA A 255 -15.47 10.75 11.39
CA ALA A 255 -15.78 9.48 10.75
C ALA A 255 -17.03 8.82 11.35
N ASP A 256 -17.83 8.19 10.48
CA ASP A 256 -18.97 7.35 10.88
C ASP A 256 -18.53 6.30 11.93
N PRO A 257 -19.20 6.20 13.09
CA PRO A 257 -18.88 5.20 14.10
C PRO A 257 -18.87 3.75 13.57
N LYS A 258 -19.73 3.41 12.60
CA LYS A 258 -19.71 2.09 11.96
C LYS A 258 -18.42 1.89 11.17
N TRP A 259 -17.98 2.89 10.41
CA TRP A 259 -16.70 2.83 9.71
C TRP A 259 -15.54 2.70 10.68
N VAL A 260 -15.56 3.44 11.78
CA VAL A 260 -14.53 3.31 12.83
C VAL A 260 -14.45 1.87 13.34
N SER A 261 -15.59 1.28 13.70
CA SER A 261 -15.67 -0.06 14.28
C SER A 261 -15.35 -1.19 13.31
N TYR A 262 -15.76 -1.09 12.04
CA TYR A 262 -15.68 -2.19 11.07
C TYR A 262 -14.58 -2.03 10.01
N GLY A 263 -13.86 -0.90 9.99
CA GLY A 263 -12.77 -0.73 9.02
C GLY A 263 -11.62 0.13 9.50
N ARG A 264 -11.84 1.34 10.02
CA ARG A 264 -10.72 2.25 10.32
C ARG A 264 -9.74 1.67 11.35
N ILE A 265 -10.24 1.07 12.44
CA ILE A 265 -9.39 0.46 13.49
C ILE A 265 -8.85 -0.93 13.12
N TRP A 266 -9.27 -1.49 11.99
CA TRP A 266 -8.77 -2.78 11.50
C TRP A 266 -7.42 -2.65 10.78
N GLY A 267 -6.98 -1.42 10.52
CA GLY A 267 -5.68 -1.12 9.92
C GLY A 267 -4.56 -0.89 10.92
N HIS A 268 -3.41 -0.45 10.39
CA HIS A 268 -2.15 -0.21 11.11
C HIS A 268 -1.65 1.23 10.99
N SER A 269 -2.55 2.16 10.63
CA SER A 269 -2.24 3.61 10.65
C SER A 269 -1.87 4.07 12.06
N VAL A 270 -1.14 5.19 12.16
CA VAL A 270 -0.77 5.78 13.46
C VAL A 270 -2.02 6.10 14.27
N TRP A 271 -3.06 6.64 13.64
CA TRP A 271 -4.35 6.90 14.29
C TRP A 271 -4.97 5.61 14.86
N ALA A 272 -5.11 4.55 14.05
CA ALA A 272 -5.75 3.31 14.47
C ALA A 272 -5.01 2.66 15.64
N CYS A 273 -3.69 2.55 15.52
CA CYS A 273 -2.84 2.00 16.57
C CYS A 273 -2.89 2.83 17.86
N ALA A 274 -2.87 4.17 17.77
CA ALA A 274 -2.99 5.03 18.94
C ALA A 274 -4.35 4.86 19.64
N LYS A 275 -5.46 4.82 18.89
CA LYS A 275 -6.80 4.55 19.43
C LYS A 275 -6.86 3.21 20.16
N LEU A 276 -6.28 2.17 19.57
CA LEU A 276 -6.23 0.82 20.15
C LEU A 276 -5.31 0.72 21.38
N LEU A 277 -4.37 1.66 21.54
CA LEU A 277 -3.54 1.82 22.75
C LEU A 277 -4.22 2.70 23.82
N GLY A 278 -5.48 3.12 23.60
CA GLY A 278 -6.26 3.90 24.57
C GLY A 278 -6.17 5.42 24.39
N ALA A 279 -5.55 5.91 23.32
CA ALA A 279 -5.55 7.35 23.05
C ALA A 279 -6.96 7.88 22.74
N GLY A 280 -7.31 9.03 23.30
CA GLY A 280 -8.49 9.80 22.90
C GLY A 280 -8.39 10.30 21.44
N GLU A 281 -9.50 10.77 20.89
CA GLU A 281 -9.59 11.20 19.48
C GLU A 281 -8.58 12.29 19.11
N THR A 282 -8.45 13.32 19.95
CA THR A 282 -7.52 14.44 19.76
C THR A 282 -6.06 13.99 19.75
N LEU A 283 -5.68 13.08 20.65
CA LEU A 283 -4.31 12.59 20.72
C LEU A 283 -3.98 11.69 19.52
N ALA A 284 -4.86 10.75 19.17
CA ALA A 284 -4.68 9.89 18.00
C ALA A 284 -4.56 10.70 16.69
N SER A 285 -5.39 11.74 16.53
CA SER A 285 -5.34 12.64 15.38
C SER A 285 -4.08 13.50 15.35
N THR A 286 -3.64 14.03 16.51
CA THR A 286 -2.38 14.76 16.64
C THR A 286 -1.17 13.89 16.28
N LEU A 287 -1.14 12.64 16.74
CA LEU A 287 -0.07 11.70 16.43
C LEU A 287 -0.03 11.35 14.93
N GLN A 288 -1.19 11.14 14.30
CA GLN A 288 -1.25 10.93 12.84
C GLN A 288 -0.80 12.18 12.07
N ALA A 289 -1.19 13.38 12.48
CA ALA A 289 -0.75 14.62 11.85
C ALA A 289 0.78 14.78 11.97
N ALA A 290 1.35 14.49 13.14
CA ALA A 290 2.81 14.48 13.33
C ALA A 290 3.50 13.46 12.41
N ALA A 291 2.93 12.26 12.27
CA ALA A 291 3.44 11.23 11.37
C ALA A 291 3.43 11.68 9.89
N VAL A 292 2.37 12.38 9.46
CA VAL A 292 2.29 13.00 8.13
C VAL A 292 3.40 14.03 7.94
N VAL A 293 3.62 14.93 8.92
CA VAL A 293 4.68 15.94 8.85
C VAL A 293 6.05 15.28 8.75
N VAL A 294 6.32 14.25 9.56
CA VAL A 294 7.57 13.48 9.50
C VAL A 294 7.74 12.84 8.12
N ALA A 295 6.70 12.22 7.57
CA ALA A 295 6.71 11.60 6.25
C ALA A 295 6.97 12.62 5.11
N VAL A 296 6.37 13.81 5.20
CA VAL A 296 6.60 14.92 4.25
C VAL A 296 8.05 15.39 4.32
N VAL A 297 8.55 15.68 5.53
CA VAL A 297 9.93 16.17 5.74
C VAL A 297 10.95 15.14 5.27
N ILE A 298 10.82 13.88 5.67
CA ILE A 298 11.79 12.85 5.30
C ILE A 298 11.79 12.56 3.80
N THR A 299 10.61 12.62 3.17
CA THR A 299 10.49 12.50 1.70
C THR A 299 11.20 13.66 1.02
N ALA A 300 10.89 14.91 1.41
CA ALA A 300 11.52 16.08 0.84
C ALA A 300 13.05 16.07 1.00
N LEU A 301 13.56 15.67 2.17
CA LEU A 301 15.00 15.53 2.40
C LEU A 301 15.59 14.42 1.54
N SER A 302 14.94 13.26 1.44
CA SER A 302 15.44 12.11 0.67
C SER A 302 15.58 12.42 -0.82
N PHE A 303 14.60 13.12 -1.39
CA PHE A 303 14.61 13.46 -2.82
C PHE A 303 15.61 14.56 -3.20
N ARG A 304 16.19 15.26 -2.22
CA ARG A 304 17.31 16.20 -2.42
C ARG A 304 18.68 15.52 -2.38
N ILE A 305 18.76 14.28 -1.91
CA ILE A 305 20.00 13.50 -1.80
C ILE A 305 20.31 12.85 -3.16
N ARG A 306 21.58 12.84 -3.60
CA ARG A 306 22.02 12.28 -4.90
C ARG A 306 22.40 10.79 -4.85
N GLY A 307 22.22 10.17 -3.69
CA GLY A 307 22.40 8.72 -3.49
C GLY A 307 21.46 7.84 -4.32
N MET A 308 21.46 6.53 -4.02
CA MET A 308 20.77 5.52 -4.82
C MET A 308 19.27 5.83 -5.02
N PRO A 309 18.77 5.96 -6.27
CA PRO A 309 17.36 6.12 -6.59
C PRO A 309 16.43 5.13 -5.88
N ASP A 310 16.77 3.84 -5.84
CA ASP A 310 15.94 2.80 -5.20
C ASP A 310 15.82 3.01 -3.68
N LEU A 311 16.80 3.63 -3.02
CA LEU A 311 16.68 3.99 -1.60
C LEU A 311 15.76 5.18 -1.37
N ARG A 312 15.73 6.16 -2.28
CA ARG A 312 14.73 7.26 -2.23
C ARG A 312 13.32 6.73 -2.43
N LEU A 313 13.16 5.80 -3.36
CA LEU A 313 11.91 5.09 -3.61
C LEU A 313 11.47 4.25 -2.39
N ALA A 314 12.40 3.56 -1.74
CA ALA A 314 12.13 2.81 -0.51
C ALA A 314 11.66 3.73 0.64
N VAL A 315 12.30 4.90 0.84
CA VAL A 315 11.81 5.89 1.81
C VAL A 315 10.40 6.35 1.45
N LEU A 316 10.15 6.68 0.18
CA LEU A 316 8.83 7.14 -0.26
C LEU A 316 7.73 6.11 0.04
N LEU A 317 7.93 4.86 -0.38
CA LEU A 317 6.95 3.78 -0.18
C LEU A 317 6.61 3.60 1.31
N ALA A 318 7.63 3.63 2.18
CA ALA A 318 7.44 3.51 3.62
C ALA A 318 6.78 4.75 4.25
N ALA A 319 7.21 5.94 3.85
CA ALA A 319 6.64 7.20 4.29
C ALA A 319 5.18 7.35 3.86
N THR A 320 4.80 6.82 2.69
CA THR A 320 3.42 6.80 2.19
C THR A 320 2.50 6.02 3.12
N ILE A 321 2.93 4.86 3.63
CA ILE A 321 2.16 4.11 4.64
C ILE A 321 2.10 4.89 5.96
N LEU A 322 3.21 5.45 6.43
CA LEU A 322 3.25 6.22 7.67
C LEU A 322 2.28 7.43 7.63
N ALA A 323 2.22 8.12 6.49
CA ALA A 323 1.35 9.28 6.29
C ALA A 323 -0.13 8.91 6.15
N ALA A 324 -0.46 7.69 5.75
CA ALA A 324 -1.83 7.30 5.47
C ALA A 324 -2.68 7.25 6.75
N PRO A 325 -3.80 8.00 6.83
CA PRO A 325 -4.70 7.98 7.98
C PRO A 325 -5.50 6.67 8.09
N HIS A 326 -5.42 5.83 7.06
CA HIS A 326 -5.91 4.46 7.03
C HIS A 326 -5.05 3.63 6.09
N SER A 327 -4.52 2.51 6.60
CA SER A 327 -3.77 1.52 5.84
C SER A 327 -4.05 0.13 6.41
N GLY A 328 -4.41 -0.82 5.57
CA GLY A 328 -4.69 -2.20 5.97
C GLY A 328 -3.45 -3.10 5.98
N PRO A 329 -3.59 -4.36 6.42
CA PRO A 329 -2.52 -5.36 6.32
C PRO A 329 -2.03 -5.61 4.89
N TYR A 330 -2.94 -5.54 3.92
CA TYR A 330 -2.63 -5.63 2.50
C TYR A 330 -1.72 -4.48 2.02
N ASP A 331 -1.81 -3.29 2.62
CA ASP A 331 -0.98 -2.14 2.23
C ASP A 331 0.48 -2.29 2.71
N ALA A 332 0.75 -3.22 3.64
CA ALA A 332 2.12 -3.57 4.05
C ALA A 332 2.97 -4.08 2.88
N LEU A 333 2.36 -4.40 1.72
CA LEU A 333 3.07 -4.70 0.49
C LEU A 333 4.03 -3.56 0.10
N LEU A 334 3.64 -2.29 0.31
CA LEU A 334 4.53 -1.15 0.05
C LEU A 334 5.75 -1.17 0.98
N LEU A 335 5.56 -1.57 2.25
CA LEU A 335 6.65 -1.72 3.22
C LEU A 335 7.58 -2.88 2.84
N VAL A 336 7.03 -3.99 2.33
CA VAL A 336 7.81 -5.13 1.81
C VAL A 336 8.65 -4.70 0.61
N VAL A 337 8.09 -3.94 -0.34
CA VAL A 337 8.84 -3.44 -1.48
C VAL A 337 9.95 -2.47 -1.00
N ALA A 338 9.64 -1.55 -0.09
CA ALA A 338 10.65 -0.66 0.50
C ALA A 338 11.78 -1.44 1.19
N LEU A 339 11.42 -2.44 2.01
CA LEU A 339 12.34 -3.29 2.72
C LEU A 339 13.26 -4.06 1.77
N THR A 340 12.71 -4.65 0.71
CA THR A 340 13.47 -5.47 -0.22
C THR A 340 14.37 -4.64 -1.14
N LEU A 341 13.94 -3.44 -1.54
CA LEU A 341 14.81 -2.45 -2.20
C LEU A 341 15.96 -2.02 -1.29
N TRP A 342 15.68 -1.77 -0.01
CA TRP A 342 16.71 -1.46 0.98
C TRP A 342 17.71 -2.61 1.16
N PHE A 343 17.22 -3.84 1.30
CA PHE A 343 18.11 -5.00 1.44
C PHE A 343 18.92 -5.28 0.18
N ALA A 344 18.35 -5.03 -1.01
CA ALA A 344 19.06 -5.13 -2.27
C ALA A 344 20.20 -4.11 -2.40
N SER A 345 20.19 -3.00 -1.65
CA SER A 345 21.25 -1.99 -1.69
C SER A 345 22.54 -2.42 -0.97
N PHE A 346 22.45 -3.29 0.05
CA PHE A 346 23.60 -3.71 0.85
C PHE A 346 24.68 -4.40 0.02
N THR A 347 25.93 -3.98 0.17
CA THR A 347 27.10 -4.63 -0.46
C THR A 347 27.76 -5.69 0.44
N SER A 348 27.44 -5.66 1.73
CA SER A 348 27.88 -6.62 2.76
C SER A 348 26.70 -7.02 3.63
N THR A 349 26.84 -8.10 4.40
CA THR A 349 25.77 -8.57 5.29
C THR A 349 25.42 -7.48 6.31
N PRO A 350 24.15 -7.04 6.41
CA PRO A 350 23.77 -6.02 7.36
C PRO A 350 23.86 -6.54 8.80
N GLY A 351 24.03 -5.63 9.75
CA GLY A 351 24.03 -5.94 11.18
C GLY A 351 22.66 -6.41 11.70
N PRO A 352 22.53 -6.71 12.99
CA PRO A 352 21.31 -7.30 13.57
C PRO A 352 20.10 -6.37 13.53
N LEU A 353 20.28 -5.05 13.67
CA LEU A 353 19.18 -4.08 13.72
C LEU A 353 18.35 -4.02 12.42
N PRO A 354 18.95 -3.91 11.21
CA PRO A 354 18.20 -4.05 9.96
C PRO A 354 17.37 -5.33 9.86
N TRP A 355 17.94 -6.46 10.28
CA TRP A 355 17.22 -7.73 10.29
C TRP A 355 16.04 -7.74 11.26
N LEU A 356 16.20 -7.18 12.47
CA LEU A 356 15.11 -7.05 13.43
C LEU A 356 13.95 -6.22 12.87
N VAL A 357 14.26 -5.07 12.26
CA VAL A 357 13.26 -4.22 11.61
C VAL A 357 12.62 -4.94 10.42
N ALA A 358 13.41 -5.64 9.61
CA ALA A 358 12.91 -6.44 8.50
C ALA A 358 11.90 -7.50 8.97
N THR A 359 12.22 -8.22 10.05
CA THR A 359 11.30 -9.19 10.67
C THR A 359 10.04 -8.50 11.15
N ALA A 360 10.14 -7.39 11.87
CA ALA A 360 8.98 -6.66 12.38
C ALA A 360 8.03 -6.24 11.25
N ILE A 361 8.57 -5.76 10.12
CA ILE A 361 7.79 -5.40 8.93
C ILE A 361 7.19 -6.61 8.23
N TRP A 362 7.97 -7.68 8.05
CA TRP A 362 7.53 -8.89 7.35
C TRP A 362 6.37 -9.59 8.06
N VAL A 363 6.32 -9.52 9.39
CA VAL A 363 5.26 -10.12 10.21
C VAL A 363 4.06 -9.19 10.45
N VAL A 364 4.07 -7.93 9.98
CA VAL A 364 2.92 -7.02 10.14
C VAL A 364 1.59 -7.69 9.74
N PRO A 365 1.47 -8.33 8.56
CA PRO A 365 0.21 -8.98 8.16
C PRO A 365 -0.26 -10.09 9.11
N LEU A 366 0.67 -10.76 9.81
CA LEU A 366 0.34 -11.78 10.82
C LEU A 366 -0.09 -11.15 12.14
N ALA A 367 0.43 -9.97 12.45
CA ALA A 367 0.02 -9.17 13.59
C ALA A 367 -1.25 -8.34 13.30
N SER A 368 -1.97 -8.67 12.23
CA SER A 368 -3.14 -7.94 11.76
C SER A 368 -4.42 -8.78 11.89
N PRO A 369 -5.59 -8.15 12.11
CA PRO A 369 -5.76 -6.71 12.38
C PRO A 369 -5.34 -6.36 13.82
N ALA A 370 -4.82 -5.15 14.02
CA ALA A 370 -4.30 -4.69 15.32
C ALA A 370 -5.35 -4.66 16.45
N VAL A 371 -6.65 -4.69 16.09
CA VAL A 371 -7.77 -4.78 17.03
C VAL A 371 -7.77 -6.13 17.77
N TYR A 372 -7.33 -7.22 17.12
CA TYR A 372 -7.27 -8.56 17.73
C TYR A 372 -5.86 -8.96 18.16
N VAL A 373 -4.83 -8.49 17.47
CA VAL A 373 -3.44 -8.85 17.77
C VAL A 373 -2.68 -7.62 18.27
N GLU A 374 -2.43 -7.57 19.58
CA GLU A 374 -1.88 -6.37 20.24
C GLU A 374 -0.51 -5.96 19.71
N ALA A 375 0.33 -6.93 19.31
CA ALA A 375 1.62 -6.67 18.70
C ALA A 375 1.51 -5.79 17.43
N GLY A 376 0.40 -5.89 16.69
CA GLY A 376 0.13 -5.10 15.50
C GLY A 376 -0.07 -3.60 15.77
N ARG A 377 -0.35 -3.23 17.03
CA ARG A 377 -0.49 -1.83 17.47
C ARG A 377 0.84 -1.07 17.44
N PHE A 378 1.98 -1.77 17.30
CA PHE A 378 3.31 -1.15 17.23
C PHE A 378 3.89 -1.11 15.80
N ALA A 379 3.14 -1.53 14.78
CA ALA A 379 3.58 -1.49 13.39
C ALA A 379 4.04 -0.09 12.90
N PRO A 380 3.45 1.04 13.34
CA PRO A 380 3.97 2.37 13.03
C PRO A 380 5.40 2.61 13.49
N LEU A 381 5.80 2.07 14.65
CA LEU A 381 7.15 2.23 15.18
C LEU A 381 8.18 1.46 14.34
N ALA A 382 7.83 0.25 13.90
CA ALA A 382 8.66 -0.53 12.97
C ALA A 382 8.82 0.20 11.63
N THR A 383 7.74 0.81 11.13
CA THR A 383 7.76 1.62 9.89
C THR A 383 8.67 2.84 10.04
N LEU A 384 8.56 3.57 11.17
CA LEU A 384 9.42 4.72 11.46
C LEU A 384 10.90 4.32 11.60
N ALA A 385 11.19 3.21 12.27
CA ALA A 385 12.54 2.67 12.40
C ALA A 385 13.12 2.30 11.01
N MET A 386 12.32 1.65 10.16
CA MET A 386 12.71 1.32 8.79
C MET A 386 13.04 2.58 7.99
N ILE A 387 12.16 3.59 8.00
CA ILE A 387 12.39 4.88 7.32
C ILE A 387 13.72 5.50 7.78
N GLY A 388 13.96 5.56 9.10
CA GLY A 388 15.19 6.13 9.66
C GLY A 388 16.45 5.40 9.19
N LEU A 389 16.44 4.06 9.17
CA LEU A 389 17.59 3.26 8.75
C LEU A 389 17.84 3.35 7.24
N ILE A 390 16.79 3.35 6.42
CA ILE A 390 16.90 3.56 4.96
C ILE A 390 17.47 4.95 4.69
N PHE A 391 16.95 5.99 5.36
CA PHE A 391 17.44 7.36 5.20
C PHE A 391 18.91 7.52 5.58
N GLN A 392 19.35 6.87 6.66
CA GLN A 392 20.78 6.84 7.02
C GLN A 392 21.62 6.14 5.95
N GLY A 393 21.14 5.01 5.40
CA GLY A 393 21.78 4.32 4.27
C GLY A 393 21.88 5.22 3.03
N LEU A 394 20.83 5.95 2.72
CA LEU A 394 20.77 6.91 1.62
C LEU A 394 21.81 8.02 1.79
N ARG A 395 21.90 8.63 2.97
CA ARG A 395 22.92 9.66 3.28
C ARG A 395 24.35 9.14 3.13
N ARG A 396 24.62 7.90 3.55
CA ARG A 396 25.93 7.27 3.38
C ARG A 396 26.26 7.05 1.90
N SER A 397 25.29 6.61 1.11
CA SER A 397 25.48 6.41 -0.34
C SER A 397 25.82 7.71 -1.07
N ASP A 398 25.24 8.83 -0.64
CA ASP A 398 25.52 10.16 -1.19
C ASP A 398 26.93 10.64 -0.84
N ALA A 399 27.34 10.48 0.43
CA ALA A 399 28.69 10.82 0.86
C ALA A 399 29.76 10.01 0.11
N SER A 400 29.53 8.72 -0.11
CA SER A 400 30.44 7.87 -0.91
C SER A 400 30.51 8.29 -2.38
N ALA A 401 29.43 8.84 -2.95
CA ALA A 401 29.41 9.35 -4.31
C ALA A 401 30.07 10.74 -4.44
N ALA A 402 30.16 11.51 -3.35
CA ALA A 402 30.74 12.85 -3.31
C ALA A 402 32.26 12.88 -3.04
N SER A 403 32.83 11.81 -2.47
CA SER A 403 34.28 11.70 -2.27
C SER A 403 35.00 11.43 -3.61
N PRO A 404 35.93 12.28 -4.07
CA PRO A 404 36.79 11.97 -5.19
C PRO A 404 37.68 10.77 -4.83
N ALA A 405 37.80 9.82 -5.76
CA ALA A 405 38.71 8.67 -5.65
C ALA A 405 40.19 9.10 -5.60
#